data_AF-A0A812PQX1-F1
#
_entry.id   AF-A0A812PQX1-F1
#
_cell.length_a   1.000
_cell.length_b   1.000
_cell.length_c   1.000
_cell.angle_alpha   90.00
_cell.angle_beta   90.00
_cell.angle_gamma   90.00
#
_symmetry.space_group_name_H-M   'P 1'
#
loop_
_entity.id
_entity.type
_entity.pdbx_description
1 polymer ?
#
loop_
_entity_poly.entity_id
_entity_poly.type
_entity_poly.pdbx_seq_one_letter_code
_entity_poly.pdbx_strand_id
1 'polypeptide(L)'
;MIYDIFLSVVRVPYIRAGMPEDLAVLEPTSSSLLISWNASSQQGNCTFRAWQVEIRDPSGAWTKDPPACTSLSSFDEPSCSFHAQGGRSFTRF
;
A
#
# COMPACT_ATOMS: atom_id res chain seq x y z
N MET A 1 7.37 0.06 -51.88
CA MET A 1 7.88 -0.32 -50.55
C MET A 1 7.19 0.58 -49.54
N ILE A 2 6.20 0.06 -48.82
CA ILE A 2 5.47 0.76 -47.76
C ILE A 2 5.77 -0.03 -46.49
N TYR A 3 6.28 0.66 -45.46
CA TYR A 3 6.61 0.08 -44.18
C TYR A 3 5.32 0.02 -43.35
N ASP A 4 4.70 -1.15 -43.25
CA ASP A 4 3.61 -1.39 -42.30
C ASP A 4 4.19 -1.37 -40.87
N ILE A 5 4.03 -0.23 -40.18
CA ILE A 5 4.34 -0.12 -38.76
C ILE A 5 3.17 -0.79 -38.03
N PHE A 6 3.33 -2.08 -37.70
CA PHE A 6 2.46 -2.74 -36.73
C PHE A 6 2.68 -2.08 -35.36
N LEU A 7 1.82 -1.13 -35.00
CA LEU A 7 1.64 -0.69 -33.62
C LEU A 7 1.00 -1.84 -32.84
N SER A 8 1.83 -2.77 -32.36
CA SER A 8 1.39 -3.78 -31.39
C SER A 8 1.01 -3.06 -30.10
N VAL A 9 -0.29 -2.98 -29.82
CA VAL A 9 -0.79 -2.58 -28.51
C VAL A 9 -0.41 -3.69 -27.53
N VAL A 10 0.74 -3.55 -26.88
CA VAL A 10 1.17 -4.45 -25.81
C VAL A 10 0.24 -4.20 -24.63
N ARG A 11 -0.73 -5.09 -24.41
CA ARG A 11 -1.50 -5.11 -23.16
C ARG A 11 -0.56 -5.62 -22.07
N VAL A 12 -0.09 -4.73 -21.21
CA VAL A 12 0.62 -5.13 -20.00
C VAL A 12 -0.42 -5.77 -19.08
N PRO A 13 -0.32 -7.06 -18.73
CA PRO A 13 -1.25 -7.65 -17.78
C PRO A 13 -1.16 -6.88 -16.45
N TYR A 14 -2.31 -6.66 -15.81
CA TYR A 14 -2.34 -6.13 -14.45
C TYR A 14 -1.84 -7.22 -13.50
N ILE A 15 -0.52 -7.27 -13.31
CA ILE A 15 0.11 -8.20 -12.38
C ILE A 15 -0.07 -7.59 -10.98
N ARG A 16 -0.63 -8.38 -10.07
CA ARG A 16 -0.79 -7.97 -8.67
C ARG A 16 0.58 -7.70 -8.08
N ALA A 17 0.69 -6.66 -7.26
CA ALA A 17 1.87 -6.48 -6.42
C ALA A 17 2.06 -7.71 -5.52
N GLY A 18 3.30 -7.99 -5.16
CA GLY A 18 3.60 -9.01 -4.16
C GLY A 18 3.01 -8.61 -2.81
N MET A 19 2.75 -9.60 -1.96
CA MET A 19 2.28 -9.36 -0.59
C MET A 19 3.35 -8.60 0.18
N PRO A 20 3.01 -7.51 0.89
CA PRO A 20 3.98 -6.83 1.74
C PRO A 20 4.50 -7.77 2.82
N GLU A 21 5.79 -7.68 3.08
CA GLU A 21 6.51 -8.51 4.05
C GLU A 21 6.81 -7.68 5.30
N ASP A 22 7.11 -8.34 6.42
CA ASP A 22 7.58 -7.70 7.66
C ASP A 22 6.73 -6.52 8.17
N LEU A 23 5.40 -6.66 8.11
CA LEU A 23 4.49 -5.65 8.67
C LEU A 23 4.76 -5.46 10.17
N ALA A 24 5.15 -4.24 10.54
CA ALA A 24 5.47 -3.84 11.91
C ALA A 24 4.70 -2.58 12.33
N VAL A 25 4.34 -2.54 13.60
CA VAL A 25 3.85 -1.33 14.28
C VAL A 25 4.97 -0.81 15.18
N LEU A 26 5.33 0.45 14.97
CA LEU A 26 6.42 1.16 15.62
C LEU A 26 5.86 2.38 16.35
N GLU A 27 6.56 2.81 17.40
CA GLU A 27 6.27 4.04 18.17
C GLU A 27 4.79 4.23 18.55
N PRO A 28 4.13 3.22 19.16
CA PRO A 28 2.74 3.36 19.56
C PRO A 28 2.61 4.38 20.70
N THR A 29 1.82 5.42 20.49
CA THR A 29 1.36 6.36 21.50
C THR A 29 -0.14 6.17 21.75
N SER A 30 -0.72 6.97 22.65
CA SER A 30 -2.17 6.97 22.89
C SER A 30 -3.00 7.47 21.69
N SER A 31 -2.38 8.19 20.75
CA SER A 31 -3.08 8.81 19.62
C SER A 31 -2.38 8.64 18.27
N SER A 32 -1.21 7.99 18.22
CA SER A 32 -0.46 7.79 16.99
C SER A 32 0.28 6.46 16.99
N LEU A 33 0.57 5.96 15.80
CA LEU A 33 1.47 4.85 15.59
C LEU A 33 2.10 4.96 14.20
N LEU A 34 3.30 4.42 14.06
CA LEU A 34 3.99 4.29 12.77
C LEU A 34 3.82 2.85 12.28
N ILE A 35 3.44 2.68 11.02
CA ILE A 35 3.33 1.36 10.37
C ILE A 35 4.41 1.30 9.31
N SER A 36 5.16 0.20 9.28
CA SER A 36 6.19 -0.07 8.29
C SER A 36 6.04 -1.48 7.74
N TRP A 37 6.42 -1.67 6.49
CA TRP A 37 6.44 -2.96 5.80
C TRP A 37 7.57 -2.99 4.79
N ASN A 38 7.79 -4.15 4.16
CA ASN A 38 8.74 -4.33 3.08
C ASN A 38 8.02 -4.71 1.78
N ALA A 39 8.58 -4.33 0.64
CA ALA A 39 8.14 -4.89 -0.64
C ALA A 39 8.43 -6.39 -0.69
N SER A 40 7.59 -7.16 -1.39
CA SER A 40 7.79 -8.60 -1.45
C SER A 40 9.12 -8.98 -2.09
N SER A 41 9.84 -9.91 -1.48
CA SER A 41 11.00 -10.56 -2.07
C SER A 41 10.69 -11.33 -3.37
N GLN A 42 9.41 -11.67 -3.59
CA GLN A 42 8.91 -12.38 -4.77
C GLN A 42 8.24 -11.44 -5.79
N GLN A 43 8.42 -10.13 -5.64
CA GLN A 43 7.94 -9.15 -6.62
C GLN A 43 8.55 -9.49 -7.99
N GLY A 44 7.70 -9.89 -8.94
CA GLY A 44 8.12 -10.11 -10.32
C GLY A 44 8.67 -8.84 -10.97
N ASN A 45 9.01 -8.92 -12.25
CA ASN A 45 9.59 -7.82 -13.05
C ASN A 45 8.61 -6.68 -13.39
N CYS A 46 7.71 -6.33 -12.46
CA CYS A 46 6.70 -5.28 -12.61
C CYS A 46 7.12 -4.03 -11.85
N THR A 47 6.84 -2.86 -12.43
CA THR A 47 6.96 -1.59 -11.72
C THR A 47 5.87 -1.52 -10.66
N PHE A 48 6.29 -1.51 -9.39
CA PHE A 48 5.39 -1.28 -8.26
C PHE A 48 4.73 0.10 -8.39
N ARG A 49 3.44 0.21 -8.07
CA ARG A 49 2.67 1.45 -8.27
C ARG A 49 2.29 2.15 -6.97
N ALA A 50 1.73 1.40 -6.04
CA ALA A 50 1.12 1.94 -4.83
C ALA A 50 0.79 0.81 -3.86
N TRP A 51 0.93 1.10 -2.57
CA TRP A 51 0.32 0.38 -1.47
C TRP A 51 -1.10 0.88 -1.28
N GLN A 52 -2.01 -0.02 -0.89
CA GLN A 52 -3.35 0.34 -0.43
C GLN A 52 -3.44 -0.01 1.05
N VAL A 53 -3.28 0.98 1.91
CA VAL A 53 -3.38 0.75 3.36
C VAL A 53 -4.84 0.80 3.76
N GLU A 54 -5.29 -0.24 4.48
CA GLU A 54 -6.62 -0.30 5.05
C GLU A 54 -6.53 -0.35 6.58
N ILE A 55 -7.39 0.42 7.26
CA ILE A 55 -7.49 0.46 8.71
C ILE A 55 -8.92 0.13 9.15
N ARG A 56 -9.08 -0.46 10.32
CA ARG A 56 -10.39 -0.57 10.99
C ARG A 56 -10.27 -0.43 12.50
N ASP A 57 -11.33 0.08 13.12
CA ASP A 57 -11.58 -0.11 14.55
C ASP A 57 -11.98 -1.56 14.86
N PRO A 58 -11.92 -2.03 16.13
CA PRO A 58 -12.12 -3.43 16.48
C PRO A 58 -13.47 -4.00 16.03
N SER A 59 -14.51 -3.17 16.02
CA SER A 59 -15.86 -3.51 15.58
C SER A 59 -16.21 -2.92 14.20
N GLY A 60 -15.28 -2.23 13.56
CA GLY A 60 -15.50 -1.49 12.33
C GLY A 60 -15.26 -2.31 11.05
N ALA A 61 -15.70 -1.75 9.93
CA ALA A 61 -15.30 -2.21 8.60
C ALA A 61 -13.91 -1.67 8.23
N TRP A 62 -13.21 -2.39 7.36
CA TRP A 62 -11.96 -1.89 6.76
C TRP A 62 -12.24 -0.70 5.85
N THR A 63 -11.54 0.40 6.09
CA THR A 63 -11.61 1.62 5.28
C THR A 63 -10.31 1.79 4.49
N LYS A 64 -10.45 2.00 3.17
CA LYS A 64 -9.36 2.31 2.23
C LYS A 64 -8.99 3.81 2.30
N ASP A 65 -7.74 4.09 1.94
CA ASP A 65 -7.06 5.40 1.92
C ASP A 65 -7.82 6.60 1.31
N PRO A 66 -7.50 7.87 1.66
CA PRO A 66 -7.28 8.43 3.00
C PRO A 66 -8.63 8.71 3.70
N PRO A 67 -8.68 8.64 5.05
CA PRO A 67 -7.69 9.26 5.92
C PRO A 67 -6.90 8.27 6.80
N ALA A 68 -6.71 7.04 6.34
CA ALA A 68 -5.99 6.01 7.10
C ALA A 68 -4.49 6.32 7.27
N CYS A 69 -3.80 6.88 6.27
CA CYS A 69 -2.40 7.28 6.39
C CYS A 69 -2.22 8.77 6.10
N THR A 70 -2.14 9.57 7.17
CA THR A 70 -2.03 11.03 7.11
C THR A 70 -0.66 11.53 6.66
N SER A 71 0.39 10.70 6.70
CA SER A 71 1.75 11.09 6.30
C SER A 71 2.28 10.37 5.07
N LEU A 72 1.43 9.64 4.31
CA LEU A 72 1.87 9.00 3.08
C LEU A 72 2.19 10.12 2.07
N SER A 73 3.47 10.43 1.86
CA SER A 73 3.88 11.49 0.94
C SER A 73 3.82 10.99 -0.51
N SER A 74 3.95 9.68 -0.68
CA SER A 74 3.72 8.96 -1.92
C SER A 74 3.19 7.55 -1.65
N PHE A 75 2.29 7.06 -2.50
CA PHE A 75 1.67 5.74 -2.31
C PHE A 75 2.62 4.56 -2.43
N ASP A 76 3.85 4.77 -2.93
CA ASP A 76 4.87 3.74 -3.02
C ASP A 76 5.76 3.63 -1.76
N GLU A 77 5.61 4.55 -0.80
CA GLU A 77 6.36 4.53 0.45
C GLU A 77 6.02 3.30 1.29
N PRO A 78 7.03 2.57 1.81
CA PRO A 78 6.82 1.35 2.59
C PRO A 78 6.46 1.61 4.06
N SER A 79 6.03 2.83 4.40
CA SER A 79 5.65 3.20 5.75
C SER A 79 4.68 4.37 5.78
N CYS A 80 3.85 4.46 6.82
CA CYS A 80 3.05 5.65 7.13
C CYS A 80 2.74 5.79 8.61
N SER A 81 2.55 7.04 9.04
CA SER A 81 2.01 7.36 10.36
C SER A 81 0.49 7.46 10.32
N PHE A 82 -0.12 6.86 11.33
CA PHE A 82 -1.55 6.94 11.61
C PHE A 82 -1.76 7.78 12.86
N HIS A 83 -2.81 8.60 12.85
CA HIS A 83 -3.31 9.28 14.04
C HIS A 83 -4.64 8.66 14.47
N ALA A 84 -4.59 7.81 15.48
CA ALA A 84 -5.77 7.16 16.04
C ALA A 84 -6.64 8.19 16.77
N GLN A 85 -7.88 8.34 16.31
CA GLN A 85 -8.94 9.05 17.04
C GLN A 85 -9.46 8.11 18.15
N GLY A 86 -8.64 7.86 19.19
CA GLY A 86 -9.05 7.14 20.40
C GLY A 86 -9.64 5.74 20.17
N GLY A 87 -8.82 4.75 19.83
CA GLY A 87 -9.24 3.36 19.65
C GLY A 87 -8.07 2.44 19.26
N ARG A 88 -8.19 1.13 19.50
CA ARG A 88 -7.22 0.13 19.01
C ARG A 88 -7.53 -0.19 17.55
N SER A 89 -6.78 0.39 16.61
CA SER A 89 -7.00 0.12 15.18
C SER A 89 -6.13 -1.03 14.67
N PHE A 90 -6.64 -1.77 13.67
CA PHE A 90 -5.93 -2.84 12.96
C PHE A 90 -5.61 -2.40 11.53
N THR A 91 -4.51 -2.89 10.95
CA THR A 91 -4.05 -2.52 9.59
C THR A 91 -3.84 -3.73 8.68
N ARG A 92 -4.17 -3.60 7.38
CA ARG A 92 -3.88 -4.58 6.32
C ARG A 92 -3.60 -3.92 4.96
N PHE A 93 -3.22 -4.73 3.96
CA PHE A 93 -2.88 -4.32 2.59
C PHE A 93 -3.69 -5.08 1.53
#